data_AF-A0A7C3ZSS1-F1
#
_entry.id   AF-A0A7C3ZSS1-F1
#
_cell.length_a   1.000
_cell.length_b   1.000
_cell.length_c   1.000
_cell.angle_alpha   90.00
_cell.angle_beta   90.00
_cell.angle_gamma   90.00
#
_symmetry.space_group_name_H-M   'P 1'
#
loop_
_entity.id
_entity.type
_entity.pdbx_description
1 polymer ?
#
loop_
_entity_poly.entity_id
_entity_poly.type
_entity_poly.pdbx_seq_one_letter_code
_entity_poly.pdbx_strand_id
1 'polypeptide(L)'
;MRFSQKEIIDLTKAWLAVSVAFTIAVAGLQFNLGIVILFIVLAISAGLGFLLHELAHKYLAQKYHAWAEFRSDDKMLLVMLGVSLLGFIFAAPGAVFIQGHISYDKHGKIALAGPLMNILLAIAFLALSFTPVGMLASYGAQLNAWLAVFNLIPF
;
A
#
# COMPACT_ATOMS: atom_id res chain seq x y z
N MET A 1 11.72 -2.34 -14.83
CA MET A 1 10.72 -1.26 -14.81
C MET A 1 11.43 0.07 -14.95
N ARG A 2 10.79 1.06 -15.58
CA ARG A 2 11.29 2.43 -15.68
C ARG A 2 10.64 3.29 -14.60
N PHE A 3 11.40 4.14 -13.94
CA PHE A 3 10.94 5.07 -12.92
C PHE A 3 11.37 6.48 -13.26
N SER A 4 10.49 7.46 -12.99
CA SER A 4 10.86 8.87 -13.05
C SER A 4 11.35 9.34 -11.67
N GLN A 5 12.10 10.45 -11.62
CA GLN A 5 12.48 11.03 -10.33
C GLN A 5 11.26 11.49 -9.53
N LYS A 6 10.26 12.07 -10.20
CA LYS A 6 9.01 12.52 -9.56
C LYS A 6 8.27 11.36 -8.92
N GLU A 7 8.19 10.24 -9.62
CA GLU A 7 7.52 9.04 -9.14
C GLU A 7 8.20 8.45 -7.90
N ILE A 8 9.54 8.42 -7.85
CA ILE A 8 10.26 7.94 -6.66
C ILE A 8 9.92 8.82 -5.45
N ILE A 9 9.86 10.14 -5.64
CA ILE A 9 9.47 11.08 -4.59
C ILE A 9 8.03 10.81 -4.16
N ASP A 10 7.10 10.68 -5.10
CA ASP A 10 5.68 10.45 -4.81
C ASP A 10 5.44 9.10 -4.12
N LEU A 11 6.11 8.02 -4.56
CA LEU A 11 6.07 6.71 -3.90
C LEU A 11 6.63 6.79 -2.48
N THR A 12 7.74 7.50 -2.28
CA THR A 12 8.36 7.65 -0.95
C THR A 12 7.45 8.46 -0.02
N LYS A 13 6.86 9.57 -0.50
CA LYS A 13 5.88 10.36 0.25
C LYS A 13 4.68 9.51 0.66
N ALA A 14 4.09 8.80 -0.30
CA ALA A 14 2.93 7.96 -0.07
C ALA A 14 3.26 6.82 0.92
N TRP A 15 4.40 6.15 0.76
CA TRP A 15 4.86 5.10 1.66
C TRP A 15 5.00 5.60 3.11
N LEU A 16 5.69 6.73 3.31
CA LEU A 16 5.86 7.32 4.63
C LEU A 16 4.53 7.77 5.23
N ALA A 17 3.69 8.47 4.45
CA ALA A 17 2.40 8.95 4.91
C ALA A 17 1.46 7.80 5.31
N VAL A 18 1.40 6.73 4.52
CA VAL A 18 0.65 5.51 4.86
C VAL A 18 1.18 4.91 6.16
N SER A 19 2.50 4.76 6.29
CA SER A 19 3.13 4.19 7.48
C SER A 19 2.81 4.99 8.75
N VAL A 20 2.86 6.33 8.66
CA VAL A 20 2.51 7.24 9.76
C VAL A 20 1.03 7.16 10.08
N ALA A 21 0.15 7.21 9.07
CA ALA A 21 -1.31 7.15 9.26
C ALA A 21 -1.73 5.84 9.98
N PHE A 22 -1.18 4.71 9.56
CA PHE A 22 -1.44 3.42 10.24
C PHE A 22 -0.94 3.43 11.69
N THR A 23 0.24 3.99 11.93
CA THR A 23 0.79 4.08 13.30
C THR A 23 -0.09 4.93 14.20
N ILE A 24 -0.53 6.10 13.72
CA ILE A 24 -1.41 7.00 14.47
C ILE A 24 -2.77 6.35 14.72
N ALA A 25 -3.36 5.67 13.74
CA ALA A 25 -4.66 5.03 13.91
C ALA A 25 -4.63 3.88 14.95
N VAL A 26 -3.52 3.15 15.04
CA VAL A 26 -3.37 2.02 15.97
C VAL A 26 -2.97 2.48 17.37
N ALA A 27 -2.00 3.37 17.50
CA ALA A 27 -1.42 3.76 18.80
C ALA A 27 -1.86 5.14 19.31
N GLY A 28 -2.54 5.94 18.47
CA GLY A 28 -2.80 7.35 18.75
C GLY A 28 -1.53 8.21 18.73
N LEU A 29 -1.64 9.42 19.27
CA LEU A 29 -0.51 10.34 19.44
C LEU A 29 0.22 10.04 20.76
N GLN A 30 1.08 9.03 20.74
CA GLN A 30 1.97 8.70 21.86
C GLN A 30 3.43 8.90 21.46
N PHE A 31 4.28 9.32 22.39
CA PHE A 31 5.71 9.51 22.15
C PHE A 31 6.51 8.64 23.12
N ASN A 32 6.70 7.37 22.76
CA ASN A 32 7.49 6.41 23.54
C ASN A 32 8.28 5.47 22.59
N LEU A 33 9.23 4.70 23.13
CA LEU A 33 10.05 3.80 22.31
C LEU A 33 9.21 2.72 21.58
N GLY A 34 8.09 2.31 22.18
CA GLY A 34 7.17 1.33 21.60
C GLY A 34 6.53 1.81 20.30
N ILE A 35 6.24 3.12 20.18
CA ILE A 35 5.67 3.66 18.93
C ILE A 35 6.67 3.63 17.78
N VAL A 36 7.97 3.76 18.05
CA VAL A 36 9.01 3.69 17.02
C VAL A 36 9.08 2.27 16.45
N ILE A 37 9.02 1.26 17.32
CA ILE A 37 8.98 -0.14 16.91
C ILE A 37 7.71 -0.42 16.11
N LEU A 38 6.56 0.06 16.58
CA LEU A 38 5.29 -0.09 15.88
C LEU A 38 5.32 0.58 14.50
N PHE A 39 5.86 1.79 14.40
CA PHE A 39 6.03 2.49 13.13
C PHE A 39 6.86 1.68 12.14
N ILE A 40 8.00 1.15 12.57
CA ILE A 40 8.86 0.32 11.70
C ILE A 40 8.08 -0.90 11.20
N VAL A 41 7.34 -1.56 12.09
CA VAL A 41 6.53 -2.73 11.74
C VAL A 41 5.44 -2.38 10.74
N LEU A 42 4.71 -1.30 10.95
CA LEU A 42 3.63 -0.86 10.06
C LEU A 42 4.18 -0.32 8.73
N ALA A 43 5.36 0.29 8.73
CA ALA A 43 6.05 0.70 7.52
C ALA A 43 6.47 -0.50 6.66
N ILE A 44 6.94 -1.57 7.30
CA ILE A 44 7.33 -2.82 6.63
C ILE A 44 6.09 -3.61 6.17
N SER A 45 4.99 -3.57 6.92
CA SER A 45 3.82 -4.38 6.60
C SER A 45 2.81 -3.64 5.71
N ALA A 46 2.21 -2.58 6.23
CA ALA A 46 1.22 -1.77 5.51
C ALA A 46 1.87 -0.91 4.43
N GLY A 47 2.97 -0.24 4.79
CA GLY A 47 3.70 0.62 3.87
C GLY A 47 4.25 -0.14 2.67
N LEU A 48 5.00 -1.23 2.89
CA LEU A 48 5.48 -2.06 1.77
C LEU A 48 4.34 -2.79 1.07
N GLY A 49 3.27 -3.18 1.77
CA GLY A 49 2.07 -3.74 1.15
C GLY A 49 1.50 -2.82 0.08
N PHE A 50 1.24 -1.57 0.47
CA PHE A 50 0.83 -0.51 -0.46
C PHE A 50 1.86 -0.30 -1.59
N LEU A 51 3.15 -0.19 -1.27
CA LEU A 51 4.18 0.06 -2.27
C LEU A 51 4.22 -1.07 -3.31
N LEU A 52 4.24 -2.33 -2.86
CA LEU A 52 4.28 -3.50 -3.72
C LEU A 52 2.99 -3.67 -4.52
N HIS A 53 1.84 -3.28 -3.96
CA HIS A 53 0.56 -3.23 -4.66
C HIS A 53 0.61 -2.32 -5.90
N GLU A 54 1.00 -1.06 -5.71
CA GLU A 54 1.10 -0.10 -6.82
C GLU A 54 2.18 -0.51 -7.83
N LEU A 55 3.31 -1.02 -7.33
CA LEU A 55 4.37 -1.54 -8.19
C LEU A 55 3.92 -2.75 -9.02
N ALA A 56 3.01 -3.60 -8.51
CA ALA A 56 2.48 -4.73 -9.26
C ALA A 56 1.62 -4.27 -10.44
N HIS A 57 0.73 -3.29 -10.23
CA HIS A 57 -0.03 -2.65 -11.32
C HIS A 57 0.90 -2.10 -12.39
N LYS A 58 1.89 -1.31 -11.96
CA LYS A 58 2.84 -0.68 -12.84
C LYS A 58 3.71 -1.69 -13.60
N TYR A 59 4.18 -2.73 -12.91
CA TYR A 59 5.03 -3.77 -13.51
C TYR A 59 4.31 -4.41 -14.69
N LEU A 60 3.05 -4.79 -14.48
CA LEU A 60 2.28 -5.47 -15.51
C LEU A 60 1.89 -4.53 -16.66
N ALA A 61 1.58 -3.27 -16.35
CA ALA A 61 1.33 -2.24 -17.37
C ALA A 61 2.56 -2.01 -18.27
N GLN A 62 3.75 -1.84 -17.67
CA GLN A 62 5.00 -1.69 -18.43
C GLN A 62 5.37 -2.96 -19.19
N LYS A 63 5.07 -4.15 -18.64
CA LYS A 63 5.24 -5.43 -19.35
C LYS A 63 4.35 -5.54 -20.60
N TYR A 64 3.19 -4.88 -20.59
CA TYR A 64 2.32 -4.76 -21.76
C TYR A 64 2.65 -3.57 -22.68
N HIS A 65 3.84 -2.98 -22.53
CA HIS A 65 4.33 -1.85 -23.32
C HIS A 65 3.51 -0.57 -23.17
N ALA A 66 2.72 -0.46 -22.09
CA ALA A 66 2.09 0.80 -21.73
C ALA A 66 3.05 1.67 -20.92
N TRP A 67 2.90 2.98 -21.06
CA TRP A 67 3.51 3.91 -20.12
C TRP A 67 2.75 3.82 -18.79
N ALA A 68 3.48 3.79 -17.68
CA ALA A 68 2.88 3.75 -16.36
C ALA A 68 3.76 4.48 -15.32
N GLU A 69 3.13 5.32 -14.50
CA GLU A 69 3.79 6.16 -13.49
C GLU A 69 2.86 6.33 -12.27
N PHE A 70 3.36 6.05 -11.06
CA PHE A 70 2.65 6.37 -9.83
C PHE A 70 2.71 7.88 -9.55
N ARG A 71 1.57 8.46 -9.14
CA ARG A 71 1.51 9.83 -8.62
C ARG A 71 0.71 9.87 -7.34
N SER A 72 1.27 10.51 -6.32
CA SER A 72 0.60 10.72 -5.04
C SER A 72 -0.37 11.90 -5.13
N ASP A 73 -1.46 11.82 -4.40
CA ASP A 73 -2.35 12.97 -4.17
C ASP A 73 -2.07 13.57 -2.80
N ASP A 74 -1.32 14.67 -2.78
CA ASP A 74 -0.90 15.33 -1.55
C ASP A 74 -2.10 15.77 -0.67
N LYS A 75 -3.25 16.11 -1.27
CA LYS A 75 -4.45 16.45 -0.50
C LYS A 75 -5.02 15.22 0.18
N MET A 76 -5.09 14.10 -0.52
CA MET A 76 -5.59 12.84 0.05
C MET A 76 -4.62 12.27 1.08
N LEU A 77 -3.31 12.47 0.93
CA LEU A 77 -2.34 12.14 1.97
C LEU A 77 -2.59 12.93 3.26
N LEU A 78 -2.86 14.24 3.16
CA LEU A 78 -3.21 15.07 4.32
C LEU A 78 -4.54 14.65 4.96
N VAL A 79 -5.56 14.37 4.15
CA VAL A 79 -6.85 13.87 4.64
C VAL A 79 -6.67 12.53 5.36
N MET A 80 -5.91 11.61 4.79
CA MET A 80 -5.61 10.30 5.39
C MET A 80 -4.93 10.46 6.77
N LEU A 81 -3.94 11.36 6.88
CA LEU A 81 -3.30 11.67 8.15
C LEU A 81 -4.29 12.28 9.15
N GLY A 82 -5.17 13.18 8.71
CA GLY A 82 -6.21 13.77 9.55
C GLY A 82 -7.22 12.75 10.07
N VAL A 83 -7.71 11.87 9.20
CA VAL A 83 -8.68 10.81 9.55
C VAL A 83 -8.03 9.75 10.45
N SER A 84 -6.73 9.47 10.30
CA SER A 84 -6.03 8.54 11.19
C SER A 84 -6.05 8.95 12.66
N LEU A 85 -6.18 10.25 12.96
CA LEU A 85 -6.32 10.74 14.34
C LEU A 85 -7.63 10.28 15.00
N LEU A 86 -8.63 9.92 14.19
CA LEU A 86 -9.92 9.38 14.66
C LEU A 86 -9.87 7.86 14.85
N GLY A 87 -8.72 7.21 14.64
CA GLY A 87 -8.57 5.76 14.70
C GLY A 87 -9.08 5.03 13.44
N PHE A 88 -9.46 5.77 12.39
CA PHE A 88 -9.91 5.21 11.12
C PHE A 88 -8.91 5.52 10.01
N ILE A 89 -8.81 4.64 9.01
CA ILE A 89 -7.90 4.84 7.88
C ILE A 89 -8.69 4.77 6.60
N PHE A 90 -8.70 5.89 5.89
CA PHE A 90 -9.12 5.96 4.51
C PHE A 90 -7.89 6.19 3.64
N ALA A 91 -7.39 5.13 3.01
CA ALA A 91 -6.16 5.16 2.23
C ALA A 91 -6.48 5.37 0.75
N ALA A 92 -6.34 6.61 0.28
CA ALA A 92 -6.31 6.97 -1.13
C ALA A 92 -5.04 7.77 -1.45
N PRO A 93 -3.84 7.18 -1.26
CA PRO A 93 -2.58 7.93 -1.29
C PRO A 93 -2.17 8.40 -2.69
N GLY A 94 -2.71 7.78 -3.74
CA GLY A 94 -2.36 8.05 -5.13
C GLY A 94 -2.86 6.94 -6.04
N ALA A 95 -2.41 6.97 -7.29
CA ALA A 95 -2.70 5.93 -8.26
C ALA A 95 -1.59 5.79 -9.31
N VAL A 96 -1.47 4.60 -9.89
CA VAL A 96 -0.67 4.38 -11.10
C VAL A 96 -1.45 4.84 -12.33
N PHE A 97 -0.96 5.91 -12.95
CA PHE A 97 -1.48 6.38 -14.23
C PHE A 97 -0.94 5.50 -15.34
N ILE A 98 -1.82 4.98 -16.18
CA ILE A 98 -1.47 4.08 -17.28
C ILE A 98 -1.92 4.71 -18.59
N GLN A 99 -1.02 4.79 -19.58
CA GLN A 99 -1.32 5.32 -20.90
C GLN A 99 -0.74 4.40 -21.98
N GLY A 100 -1.61 3.93 -22.88
CA GLY A 100 -1.23 3.06 -23.99
C GLY A 100 -2.42 2.29 -24.56
N HIS A 101 -2.22 1.62 -25.69
CA HIS A 101 -3.23 0.74 -26.27
C HIS A 101 -3.25 -0.61 -25.54
N ILE A 102 -4.16 -0.75 -24.57
CA ILE A 102 -4.31 -1.93 -23.73
C ILE A 102 -5.67 -2.58 -24.03
N SER A 103 -5.68 -3.86 -24.39
CA SER A 103 -6.92 -4.61 -24.57
C SER A 103 -7.64 -4.82 -23.23
N TYR A 104 -8.95 -5.01 -23.28
CA TYR A 104 -9.78 -5.20 -22.07
C TYR A 104 -9.25 -6.31 -21.14
N ASP A 105 -8.85 -7.47 -21.70
CA ASP A 105 -8.24 -8.57 -20.93
C ASP A 105 -6.96 -8.16 -20.20
N LYS A 106 -6.07 -7.42 -20.88
CA LYS A 106 -4.83 -6.92 -20.26
C LYS A 106 -5.12 -5.89 -19.17
N HIS A 107 -6.14 -5.06 -19.38
CA HIS A 107 -6.56 -4.07 -18.40
C HIS A 107 -7.07 -4.74 -17.11
N GLY A 108 -7.88 -5.80 -17.24
CA GLY A 108 -8.32 -6.62 -16.12
C GLY A 108 -7.16 -7.29 -15.38
N LYS A 109 -6.19 -7.84 -16.10
CA LYS A 109 -4.98 -8.42 -15.49
C LYS A 109 -4.15 -7.38 -14.73
N ILE A 110 -4.00 -6.17 -15.28
CA ILE A 110 -3.36 -5.06 -14.56
C ILE A 110 -4.12 -4.73 -13.30
N ALA A 111 -5.45 -4.56 -13.37
CA ALA A 111 -6.29 -4.25 -12.21
C ALA A 111 -6.23 -5.34 -11.12
N LEU A 112 -6.02 -6.61 -11.49
CA LEU A 112 -5.86 -7.70 -10.52
C LEU A 112 -4.45 -7.79 -9.92
N ALA A 113 -3.43 -7.21 -10.54
CA ALA A 113 -2.03 -7.36 -10.12
C ALA A 113 -1.79 -6.84 -8.69
N GLY A 114 -2.33 -5.67 -8.35
CA GLY A 114 -2.24 -5.11 -7.00
C GLY A 114 -2.95 -5.97 -5.95
N PRO A 115 -4.24 -6.30 -6.10
CA PRO A 115 -4.95 -7.19 -5.17
C PRO A 115 -4.25 -8.54 -4.98
N LEU A 116 -3.76 -9.16 -6.06
CA LEU A 116 -3.02 -10.41 -5.96
C LEU A 116 -1.72 -10.27 -5.16
N MET A 117 -0.98 -9.18 -5.34
CA MET A 117 0.21 -8.89 -4.52
C MET A 117 -0.15 -8.81 -3.04
N ASN A 118 -1.23 -8.10 -2.70
CA ASN A 118 -1.70 -8.01 -1.32
C ASN A 118 -2.13 -9.37 -0.75
N ILE A 119 -2.79 -10.22 -1.54
CA ILE A 119 -3.14 -11.58 -1.09
C ILE A 119 -1.87 -12.39 -0.79
N LEU A 120 -0.86 -12.33 -1.66
CA LEU A 120 0.41 -13.03 -1.45
C LEU A 120 1.12 -12.53 -0.18
N LEU A 121 1.14 -11.22 0.04
CA LEU A 121 1.71 -10.63 1.25
C LEU A 121 0.90 -11.02 2.49
N ALA A 122 -0.43 -11.03 2.42
CA ALA A 122 -1.29 -11.46 3.52
C ALA A 122 -0.97 -12.90 3.94
N ILE A 123 -0.79 -13.81 2.97
CA ILE A 123 -0.40 -15.20 3.22
C ILE A 123 1.01 -15.28 3.83
N ALA A 124 1.97 -14.52 3.31
CA ALA A 124 3.34 -14.49 3.83
C ALA A 124 3.39 -13.97 5.27
N PHE A 125 2.67 -12.90 5.57
CA PHE A 125 2.55 -12.36 6.92
C PHE A 125 1.77 -13.30 7.86
N LEU A 126 0.75 -14.00 7.35
CA LEU A 126 0.05 -15.02 8.12
C LEU A 126 0.98 -16.18 8.50
N ALA A 127 1.84 -16.63 7.59
CA ALA A 127 2.85 -17.63 7.91
C ALA A 127 3.85 -17.13 8.97
N LEU A 128 4.28 -15.86 8.86
CA LEU A 128 5.14 -15.22 9.86
C LEU A 128 4.44 -15.03 11.22
N SER A 129 3.11 -15.01 11.25
CA SER A 129 2.34 -14.86 12.50
C SER A 129 2.54 -16.01 13.50
N PHE A 130 3.06 -17.16 13.03
CA PHE A 130 3.39 -18.33 13.87
C PHE A 130 4.82 -18.30 14.44
N THR A 131 5.54 -17.19 14.30
CA THR A 131 6.92 -17.02 14.79
C THR A 131 6.96 -16.05 16.00
N PRO A 132 8.12 -15.79 16.64
CA PRO A 132 8.22 -14.83 17.75
C PRO A 132 7.81 -13.39 17.39
N VAL A 133 7.76 -13.04 16.10
CA VAL A 133 7.22 -11.74 15.64
C VAL A 133 5.71 -11.79 15.35
N GLY A 134 5.03 -12.82 15.89
CA GLY A 134 3.72 -13.25 15.45
C GLY A 134 2.61 -12.19 15.56
N MET A 135 2.60 -11.45 16.67
CA MET A 135 1.65 -10.36 16.92
C MET A 135 1.83 -9.20 15.92
N LEU A 136 3.07 -8.94 15.50
CA LEU A 136 3.37 -7.86 14.54
C LEU A 136 3.03 -8.29 13.11
N ALA A 137 3.33 -9.55 12.78
CA ALA A 137 3.01 -10.13 11.49
C ALA A 137 1.50 -10.30 11.29
N SER A 138 0.72 -10.55 12.34
CA SER A 138 -0.75 -10.65 12.24
C SER A 138 -1.40 -9.33 11.80
N TYR A 139 -0.90 -8.18 12.26
CA TYR A 139 -1.32 -6.87 11.75
C TYR A 139 -1.03 -6.76 10.25
N GLY A 140 0.18 -7.15 9.82
CA GLY A 140 0.53 -7.14 8.40
C GLY A 140 -0.37 -8.02 7.55
N ALA A 141 -0.75 -9.19 8.05
CA ALA A 141 -1.66 -10.10 7.38
C ALA A 141 -3.07 -9.49 7.23
N GLN A 142 -3.62 -8.95 8.32
CA GLN A 142 -4.95 -8.33 8.33
C GLN A 142 -5.02 -7.12 7.39
N LEU A 143 -4.00 -6.25 7.41
CA LEU A 143 -3.96 -5.04 6.59
C LEU A 143 -3.85 -5.37 5.09
N ASN A 144 -2.96 -6.29 4.71
CA ASN A 144 -2.85 -6.71 3.32
C ASN A 144 -4.13 -7.42 2.84
N ALA A 145 -4.75 -8.25 3.69
CA ALA A 145 -6.03 -8.89 3.36
C ALA A 145 -7.14 -7.84 3.17
N TRP A 146 -7.23 -6.84 4.05
CA TRP A 146 -8.18 -5.74 3.93
C TRP A 146 -7.98 -4.97 2.63
N LEU A 147 -6.75 -4.53 2.33
CA LEU A 147 -6.44 -3.83 1.08
C LEU A 147 -6.77 -4.68 -0.16
N ALA A 148 -6.54 -6.00 -0.12
CA ALA A 148 -6.94 -6.89 -1.21
C ALA A 148 -8.45 -6.90 -1.42
N VAL A 149 -9.25 -7.05 -0.36
CA VAL A 149 -10.72 -7.07 -0.45
C VAL A 149 -11.25 -5.77 -1.02
N PHE A 150 -10.81 -4.61 -0.50
CA PHE A 150 -11.32 -3.31 -0.97
C PHE A 150 -11.05 -3.06 -2.45
N ASN A 151 -9.88 -3.46 -2.95
CA ASN A 151 -9.52 -3.28 -4.35
C ASN A 151 -10.15 -4.33 -5.30
N LEU A 152 -10.88 -5.32 -4.78
CA LEU A 152 -11.65 -6.29 -5.56
C LEU A 152 -13.14 -5.97 -5.63
N ILE A 153 -13.63 -4.98 -4.87
CA ILE A 153 -15.04 -4.58 -4.93
C ILE A 153 -15.31 -3.94 -6.29
N PRO A 154 -16.28 -4.43 -7.08
CA PRO A 154 -16.62 -3.84 -8.36
C PRO A 154 -17.49 -2.60 -8.13
N PHE A 155 -16.92 -1.41 -8.25
CA PHE A 155 -17.63 -0.13 -8.23
C PHE A 155 -17.19 0.78 -9.38
#